data_AF-A0AAV6YND4-F1
#
_entry.id   AF-A0AAV6YND4-F1
#
_cell.length_a   1.000
_cell.length_b   1.000
_cell.length_c   1.000
_cell.angle_alpha   90.00
_cell.angle_beta   90.00
_cell.angle_gamma   90.00
#
_symmetry.space_group_name_H-M   'P 1'
#
loop_
_entity.id
_entity.type
_entity.pdbx_description
1 polymer ?
#
loop_
_entity_poly.entity_id
_entity_poly.type
_entity_poly.pdbx_seq_one_letter_code
_entity_poly.pdbx_strand_id
1 'polypeptide(L)'
;VLQPFDRGELLDCIKKLIHVDREWVPQSSAASLYIRPVFIGTEPSLGVKKSSAALLYVILSPVGPYFSSGAFNPISLWADPKYVRAWKGGTGDSKIGGNYGNSLFAQYEAQDYGCQQVLWLYGEDEQITEVGTMNLFLFWTNEDGELELATPPLDGIILPGVTRRSILDLALQWGEFKVSERYMTMAQLVQALQEGRVQEMFGAGTACVVCPVGRILYKSQVSIHTPEL
;
A
#
# COMPACT_ATOMS: atom_id res chain seq x y z
N VAL A 1 -12.77 16.01 -11.95
CA VAL A 1 -12.07 16.90 -10.99
C VAL A 1 -13.11 17.63 -10.15
N LEU A 2 -13.09 17.44 -8.83
CA LEU A 2 -13.99 18.11 -7.87
C LEU A 2 -13.48 19.52 -7.53
N GLN A 3 -14.30 20.32 -6.85
CA GLN A 3 -13.95 21.69 -6.46
C GLN A 3 -12.76 21.68 -5.47
N PRO A 4 -11.79 22.60 -5.61
CA PRO A 4 -10.72 22.74 -4.63
C PRO A 4 -11.26 23.31 -3.30
N PHE A 5 -10.52 23.06 -2.22
CA PHE A 5 -10.78 23.61 -0.89
C PHE A 5 -9.45 23.96 -0.21
N ASP A 6 -9.49 24.79 0.83
CA ASP A 6 -8.32 25.10 1.65
C ASP A 6 -7.95 23.91 2.55
N ARG A 7 -6.70 23.44 2.44
CA ARG A 7 -6.21 22.27 3.18
C ARG A 7 -6.09 22.52 4.69
N GLY A 8 -5.73 23.74 5.10
CA GLY A 8 -5.64 24.13 6.50
C GLY A 8 -7.00 24.16 7.17
N GLU A 9 -7.99 24.74 6.49
CA GLU A 9 -9.37 24.78 6.98
C GLU A 9 -9.98 23.38 7.13
N LEU A 10 -9.78 22.48 6.15
CA LEU A 10 -10.23 21.09 6.28
C LEU A 10 -9.54 20.39 7.46
N LEU A 11 -8.24 20.59 7.62
CA LEU A 11 -7.49 20.02 8.73
C LEU A 11 -8.03 20.50 10.08
N ASP A 12 -8.36 21.78 10.21
CA ASP A 12 -8.92 22.33 11.45
C ASP A 12 -10.36 21.85 11.70
N CYS A 13 -11.17 21.68 10.67
CA CYS A 13 -12.47 21.00 10.78
C CYS A 13 -12.33 19.55 11.27
N ILE A 14 -11.37 18.79 10.73
CA ILE A 14 -11.09 17.41 11.18
C ILE A 14 -10.63 17.40 12.65
N LYS A 15 -9.73 18.31 13.07
CA LYS A 15 -9.31 18.43 14.47
C LYS A 15 -10.49 18.71 15.39
N LYS A 16 -11.40 19.61 15.00
CA LYS A 16 -12.62 19.92 15.77
C LYS A 16 -13.54 18.70 15.87
N LEU A 17 -13.73 17.95 14.78
CA LEU A 17 -14.51 16.71 14.79
C LEU A 17 -13.91 15.68 15.76
N ILE A 18 -12.59 15.47 15.70
CA ILE A 18 -11.88 14.56 16.62
C ILE A 18 -12.00 15.05 18.07
N HIS A 19 -11.96 16.37 18.30
CA HIS A 19 -12.11 16.92 19.65
C HIS A 19 -13.51 16.65 20.24
N VAL A 20 -14.56 16.73 19.42
CA VAL A 20 -15.93 16.38 19.82
C VAL A 20 -16.03 14.90 20.15
N ASP A 21 -15.49 14.04 19.29
CA ASP A 21 -15.54 12.58 19.43
C ASP A 21 -14.32 11.98 20.17
N ARG A 22 -13.61 12.78 20.98
CA ARG A 22 -12.32 12.39 21.56
C ARG A 22 -12.37 11.12 22.42
N GLU A 23 -13.50 10.84 23.04
CA GLU A 23 -13.71 9.64 23.87
C GLU A 23 -13.73 8.35 23.03
N TRP A 24 -13.94 8.45 21.71
CA TRP A 24 -13.81 7.32 20.79
C TRP A 24 -12.36 7.00 20.43
N VAL A 25 -11.39 7.87 20.76
CA VAL A 25 -9.97 7.56 20.59
C VAL A 25 -9.58 6.48 21.59
N PRO A 26 -9.16 5.28 21.13
CA PRO A 26 -8.84 4.19 22.04
C PRO A 26 -7.74 4.57 23.03
N GLN A 27 -7.97 4.31 24.32
CA GLN A 27 -6.96 4.44 25.37
C GLN A 27 -6.05 3.19 25.41
N SER A 28 -5.39 2.90 24.29
CA SER A 28 -4.50 1.76 24.12
C SER A 28 -3.34 2.13 23.21
N SER A 29 -2.13 1.70 23.56
CA SER A 29 -0.92 1.90 22.74
C SER A 29 -0.93 1.10 21.44
N ALA A 30 -1.84 0.14 21.31
CA ALA A 30 -1.94 -0.77 20.16
C ALA A 30 -3.14 -0.47 19.25
N ALA A 31 -3.92 0.57 19.55
CA ALA A 31 -5.13 0.93 18.82
C ALA A 31 -5.10 2.40 18.41
N SER A 32 -5.93 2.78 17.44
CA SER A 32 -5.98 4.16 16.95
C SER A 32 -7.40 4.56 16.52
N LEU A 33 -7.60 5.85 16.27
CA LEU A 33 -8.80 6.37 15.64
C LEU A 33 -8.53 6.60 14.15
N TYR A 34 -9.15 5.78 13.30
CA TYR A 34 -9.02 5.92 11.86
C TYR A 34 -9.94 7.03 11.34
N ILE A 35 -9.37 7.94 10.55
CA ILE A 35 -10.05 9.12 9.99
C ILE A 35 -10.24 8.89 8.49
N ARG A 36 -11.48 8.98 8.00
CA ARG A 36 -11.82 8.76 6.58
C ARG A 36 -12.51 10.00 5.99
N PRO A 37 -11.74 10.97 5.47
CA PRO A 37 -12.28 12.00 4.60
C PRO A 37 -12.73 11.39 3.27
N VAL A 38 -13.89 11.81 2.77
CA VAL A 38 -14.46 11.38 1.50
C VAL A 38 -14.95 12.60 0.73
N PHE A 39 -14.69 12.61 -0.58
CA PHE A 39 -15.16 13.66 -1.47
C PHE A 39 -15.83 13.06 -2.70
N ILE A 40 -17.11 13.34 -2.90
CA ILE A 40 -17.90 12.81 -4.01
C ILE A 40 -18.59 13.92 -4.80
N GLY A 41 -18.76 13.71 -6.11
CA GLY A 41 -19.66 14.53 -6.94
C GLY A 41 -21.10 14.07 -6.74
N THR A 42 -22.02 15.02 -6.61
CA THR A 42 -23.46 14.77 -6.37
C THR A 42 -24.34 15.39 -7.46
N GLU A 43 -23.80 15.47 -8.68
CA GLU A 43 -24.51 15.96 -9.86
C GLU A 43 -25.81 15.16 -10.11
N PRO A 44 -26.98 15.82 -10.21
CA PRO A 44 -28.25 15.14 -10.44
C PRO A 44 -28.43 14.66 -11.89
N SER A 45 -27.63 15.19 -12.83
CA SER A 45 -27.70 14.81 -14.24
C SER A 45 -26.93 13.53 -14.55
N LEU A 46 -27.41 12.75 -15.53
CA LEU A 46 -26.76 11.50 -15.98
C LEU A 46 -25.55 11.72 -16.91
N GLY A 47 -25.28 12.95 -17.34
CA GLY A 47 -24.20 13.24 -18.28
C GLY A 47 -22.82 13.07 -17.66
N VAL A 48 -21.86 12.50 -18.41
CA VAL A 48 -20.46 12.41 -18.00
C VAL A 48 -19.79 13.76 -18.19
N LYS A 49 -19.80 14.58 -17.14
CA LYS A 49 -19.23 15.93 -17.11
C LYS A 49 -18.62 16.25 -15.76
N LYS A 50 -17.95 17.40 -15.65
CA LYS A 50 -17.53 17.93 -14.35
C LYS A 50 -18.78 18.18 -13.49
N SER A 51 -18.78 17.64 -12.27
CA SER A 51 -19.86 17.80 -11.30
C SER A 51 -20.01 19.27 -10.89
N SER A 52 -21.23 19.80 -10.95
CA SER A 52 -21.54 21.15 -10.45
C SER A 52 -21.82 21.18 -8.95
N ALA A 53 -22.19 20.04 -8.36
CA ALA A 53 -22.40 19.84 -6.93
C ALA A 53 -21.45 18.76 -6.39
N ALA A 54 -21.02 18.88 -5.14
CA ALA A 54 -20.18 17.89 -4.47
C ALA A 54 -20.46 17.86 -2.98
N LEU A 55 -20.15 16.73 -2.35
CA LEU A 55 -20.24 16.53 -0.90
C LEU A 55 -18.88 16.08 -0.37
N LEU A 56 -18.33 16.86 0.55
CA LEU A 56 -17.19 16.51 1.37
C LEU A 56 -17.70 16.11 2.75
N TYR A 57 -17.30 14.94 3.25
CA TYR A 57 -17.63 14.49 4.60
C TYR A 57 -16.46 13.71 5.21
N VAL A 58 -16.47 13.58 6.54
CA VAL A 58 -15.45 12.84 7.29
C VAL A 58 -16.15 11.91 8.27
N ILE A 59 -15.73 10.65 8.30
CA ILE A 59 -16.16 9.67 9.30
C ILE A 59 -14.96 9.20 10.12
N LEU A 60 -15.22 8.87 11.38
CA LEU A 60 -14.25 8.36 12.34
C LEU A 60 -14.59 6.91 12.71
N SER A 61 -13.58 6.08 12.92
CA SER A 61 -13.77 4.68 13.34
C SER A 61 -12.63 4.23 14.24
N PRO A 62 -12.89 3.77 15.48
CA PRO A 62 -11.85 3.18 16.31
C PRO A 62 -11.39 1.85 15.69
N VAL A 63 -10.08 1.64 15.62
CA VAL A 63 -9.46 0.44 15.07
C VAL A 63 -8.51 -0.19 16.08
N GLY A 64 -8.61 -1.51 16.23
CA GLY A 64 -7.71 -2.29 17.08
C GLY A 64 -6.35 -2.58 16.42
N PRO A 65 -5.48 -3.32 17.11
CA PRO A 65 -4.21 -3.76 16.54
C PRO A 65 -4.43 -4.72 15.37
N TYR A 66 -3.60 -4.58 14.34
CA TYR A 66 -3.53 -5.56 13.25
C TYR A 66 -2.77 -6.84 13.67
N PHE A 67 -1.90 -6.76 14.68
CA PHE A 67 -1.14 -7.88 15.23
C PHE A 67 -1.49 -8.05 16.71
N SER A 68 -2.19 -9.14 17.05
CA SER A 68 -2.80 -9.35 18.37
C SER A 68 -1.84 -9.75 19.49
N SER A 69 -0.60 -10.18 19.18
CA SER A 69 0.31 -10.83 20.12
C SER A 69 1.71 -10.20 20.22
N GLY A 70 1.97 -9.08 19.54
CA GLY A 70 3.31 -8.48 19.46
C GLY A 70 4.30 -9.23 18.55
N ALA A 71 3.97 -10.44 18.09
CA ALA A 71 4.63 -11.10 16.98
C ALA A 71 3.99 -10.62 15.66
N PHE A 72 4.83 -10.27 14.68
CA PHE A 72 4.34 -10.02 13.33
C PHE A 72 3.82 -11.34 12.74
N ASN A 73 2.61 -11.32 12.21
CA ASN A 73 2.08 -12.44 11.44
C ASN A 73 2.37 -12.15 9.95
N PRO A 74 3.36 -12.82 9.34
CA PRO A 74 3.68 -12.58 7.94
C PRO A 74 2.51 -12.99 7.05
N ILE A 75 2.20 -12.16 6.07
CA ILE A 75 1.14 -12.43 5.10
C ILE A 75 1.67 -13.22 3.91
N SER A 76 0.77 -13.96 3.27
CA SER A 76 0.99 -14.59 1.98
C SER A 76 0.33 -13.81 0.86
N LEU A 77 1.06 -13.65 -0.24
CA LEU A 77 0.68 -12.88 -1.40
C LEU A 77 0.38 -13.79 -2.59
N TRP A 78 -0.59 -13.40 -3.40
CA TRP A 78 -0.84 -14.02 -4.69
C TRP A 78 -0.39 -13.09 -5.82
N ALA A 79 0.49 -13.57 -6.70
CA ALA A 79 1.10 -12.81 -7.78
C ALA A 79 0.70 -13.43 -9.13
N ASP A 80 -0.27 -12.81 -9.80
CA ASP A 80 -0.75 -13.21 -11.13
C ASP A 80 -0.71 -12.01 -12.09
N PRO A 81 0.11 -12.06 -13.16
CA PRO A 81 0.25 -10.95 -14.11
C PRO A 81 -1.00 -10.71 -14.97
N LYS A 82 -2.01 -11.59 -14.91
CA LYS A 82 -3.32 -11.39 -15.55
C LYS A 82 -4.00 -10.11 -15.05
N TYR A 83 -3.74 -9.70 -13.81
CA TYR A 83 -4.39 -8.54 -13.19
C TYR A 83 -3.45 -7.36 -13.05
N VAL A 84 -3.91 -6.20 -13.49
CA VAL A 84 -3.17 -4.94 -13.39
C VAL A 84 -3.94 -3.97 -12.52
N ARG A 85 -3.32 -3.50 -11.43
CA ARG A 85 -3.92 -2.52 -10.51
C ARG A 85 -4.07 -1.14 -11.13
N ALA A 86 -3.03 -0.71 -11.83
CA ALA A 86 -2.88 0.62 -12.40
C ALA A 86 -1.91 0.58 -13.59
N TRP A 87 -2.01 1.58 -14.46
CA TRP A 87 -1.18 1.70 -15.66
C TRP A 87 -0.72 3.13 -15.89
N LYS A 88 0.34 3.29 -16.69
CA LYS A 88 0.89 4.61 -17.04
C LYS A 88 -0.16 5.48 -17.71
N GLY A 89 -0.31 6.72 -17.24
CA GLY A 89 -1.37 7.64 -17.68
C GLY A 89 -2.76 7.34 -17.07
N GLY A 90 -2.87 6.32 -16.21
CA GLY A 90 -4.06 6.06 -15.40
C GLY A 90 -4.11 6.92 -14.14
N THR A 91 -4.87 6.45 -13.14
CA THR A 91 -5.11 7.17 -11.88
C THR A 91 -4.53 6.45 -10.65
N GLY A 92 -3.60 5.53 -10.83
CA GLY A 92 -3.09 4.63 -9.78
C GLY A 92 -2.37 5.35 -8.64
N ASP A 93 -1.79 6.50 -8.93
CA ASP A 93 -1.11 7.42 -8.01
C ASP A 93 -2.07 8.28 -7.17
N SER A 94 -3.38 8.13 -7.37
CA SER A 94 -4.41 8.91 -6.70
C SER A 94 -5.35 8.01 -5.91
N LYS A 95 -5.80 8.46 -4.73
CA LYS A 95 -6.68 7.67 -3.85
C LYS A 95 -8.16 7.74 -4.27
N ILE A 96 -8.45 7.36 -5.51
CA ILE A 96 -9.79 7.43 -6.12
C ILE A 96 -10.50 6.07 -6.00
N GLY A 97 -11.79 6.07 -5.66
CA GLY A 97 -12.58 4.85 -5.44
C GLY A 97 -12.53 3.84 -6.58
N GLY A 98 -12.48 4.31 -7.83
CA GLY A 98 -12.40 3.45 -9.03
C GLY A 98 -11.20 2.50 -9.06
N ASN A 99 -10.08 2.88 -8.43
CA ASN A 99 -8.88 2.03 -8.37
C ASN A 99 -9.06 0.82 -7.45
N TYR A 100 -10.05 0.85 -6.53
CA TYR A 100 -10.28 -0.20 -5.54
C TYR A 100 -11.41 -1.15 -5.93
N GLY A 101 -12.41 -0.68 -6.68
CA GLY A 101 -13.50 -1.54 -7.14
C GLY A 101 -12.99 -2.69 -8.03
N ASN A 102 -12.08 -2.36 -8.95
CA ASN A 102 -11.52 -3.31 -9.91
C ASN A 102 -10.58 -4.35 -9.27
N SER A 103 -10.06 -4.09 -8.06
CA SER A 103 -9.14 -5.02 -7.38
C SER A 103 -9.84 -6.16 -6.66
N LEU A 104 -11.15 -6.06 -6.41
CA LEU A 104 -11.89 -7.02 -5.59
C LEU A 104 -11.87 -8.44 -6.17
N PHE A 105 -11.97 -8.57 -7.49
CA PHE A 105 -11.97 -9.89 -8.13
C PHE A 105 -10.65 -10.65 -7.90
N ALA A 106 -9.51 -9.99 -8.13
CA ALA A 106 -8.20 -10.58 -7.87
C ALA A 106 -7.98 -10.89 -6.38
N GLN A 107 -8.54 -10.07 -5.49
CA GLN A 107 -8.49 -10.34 -4.05
C GLN A 107 -9.30 -11.58 -3.65
N TYR A 108 -10.44 -11.85 -4.28
CA TYR A 108 -11.21 -13.08 -4.04
C TYR A 108 -10.48 -14.31 -4.57
N GLU A 109 -9.91 -14.24 -5.79
CA GLU A 109 -9.08 -15.35 -6.29
C GLU A 109 -7.85 -15.59 -5.42
N ALA A 110 -7.18 -14.54 -4.92
CA ALA A 110 -6.10 -14.70 -3.96
C ALA A 110 -6.55 -15.48 -2.71
N GLN A 111 -7.76 -15.22 -2.20
CA GLN A 111 -8.33 -15.95 -1.07
C GLN A 111 -8.62 -17.42 -1.42
N ASP A 112 -9.15 -17.70 -2.61
CA ASP A 112 -9.39 -19.06 -3.09
C ASP A 112 -8.08 -19.86 -3.21
N TYR A 113 -6.98 -19.19 -3.53
CA TYR A 113 -5.61 -19.75 -3.49
C TYR A 113 -4.94 -19.70 -2.10
N GLY A 114 -5.68 -19.38 -1.05
CA GLY A 114 -5.19 -19.38 0.33
C GLY A 114 -4.19 -18.26 0.65
N CYS A 115 -4.20 -17.17 -0.12
CA CYS A 115 -3.39 -15.98 0.09
C CYS A 115 -4.20 -14.85 0.73
N GLN A 116 -3.55 -14.01 1.55
CA GLN A 116 -4.24 -12.92 2.26
C GLN A 116 -4.32 -11.63 1.44
N GLN A 117 -3.36 -11.39 0.55
CA GLN A 117 -3.27 -10.17 -0.27
C GLN A 117 -2.80 -10.49 -1.69
N VAL A 118 -2.97 -9.53 -2.59
CA VAL A 118 -2.45 -9.58 -3.98
C VAL A 118 -1.09 -8.88 -4.03
N LEU A 119 -0.09 -9.47 -4.68
CA LEU A 119 1.11 -8.76 -5.14
C LEU A 119 0.84 -8.25 -6.55
N TRP A 120 0.78 -6.93 -6.71
CA TRP A 120 0.46 -6.33 -7.99
C TRP A 120 1.69 -6.31 -8.91
N LEU A 121 1.55 -6.92 -10.08
CA LEU A 121 2.56 -6.95 -11.13
C LEU A 121 2.20 -5.97 -12.24
N TYR A 122 3.20 -5.42 -12.92
CA TYR A 122 3.02 -4.50 -14.04
C TYR A 122 4.02 -4.72 -15.16
N GLY A 123 3.58 -4.55 -16.40
CA GLY A 123 4.45 -4.63 -17.57
C GLY A 123 4.79 -6.06 -17.99
N GLU A 124 5.48 -6.19 -19.12
CA GLU A 124 5.92 -7.48 -19.67
C GLU A 124 7.02 -8.12 -18.83
N ASP A 125 7.80 -7.30 -18.13
CA ASP A 125 8.87 -7.70 -17.21
C ASP A 125 8.36 -7.99 -15.79
N GLU A 126 7.04 -7.94 -15.56
CA GLU A 126 6.38 -8.28 -14.30
C GLU A 126 6.99 -7.54 -13.10
N GLN A 127 7.09 -6.22 -13.23
CA GLN A 127 7.53 -5.32 -12.17
C GLN A 127 6.64 -5.44 -10.95
N ILE A 128 7.26 -5.56 -9.79
CA ILE A 128 6.60 -5.59 -8.50
C ILE A 128 6.23 -4.15 -8.11
N THR A 129 4.94 -3.90 -7.83
CA THR A 129 4.43 -2.54 -7.58
C THR A 129 3.96 -2.32 -6.15
N GLU A 130 2.86 -2.96 -5.75
CA GLU A 130 2.20 -2.78 -4.46
C GLU A 130 1.75 -4.13 -3.87
N VAL A 131 1.59 -4.15 -2.55
CA VAL A 131 1.05 -5.30 -1.79
C VAL A 131 -0.37 -4.96 -1.37
N GLY A 132 -1.37 -5.44 -2.10
CA GLY A 132 -2.78 -5.15 -1.84
C GLY A 132 -3.08 -3.66 -1.94
N THR A 133 -3.17 -2.97 -0.80
CA THR A 133 -3.36 -1.51 -0.72
C THR A 133 -2.19 -0.79 -0.02
N MET A 134 -1.03 -1.45 0.03
CA MET A 134 0.19 -1.00 0.69
C MET A 134 1.32 -0.84 -0.32
N ASN A 135 2.22 0.11 -0.07
CA ASN A 135 3.47 0.21 -0.84
C ASN A 135 4.39 -0.96 -0.52
N LEU A 136 5.18 -1.42 -1.48
CA LEU A 136 6.14 -2.51 -1.28
C LEU A 136 7.53 -1.98 -0.91
N PHE A 137 8.20 -2.63 0.03
CA PHE A 137 9.62 -2.53 0.31
C PHE A 137 10.32 -3.91 0.25
N LEU A 138 11.56 -3.90 -0.21
CA LEU A 138 12.46 -5.05 -0.25
C LEU A 138 13.78 -4.64 0.42
N PHE A 139 14.18 -5.37 1.45
CA PHE A 139 15.49 -5.22 2.09
C PHE A 139 16.36 -6.41 1.72
N TRP A 140 17.47 -6.15 1.02
CA TRP A 140 18.24 -7.19 0.35
C TRP A 140 19.67 -6.72 0.06
N THR A 141 20.53 -7.67 -0.31
CA THR A 141 21.80 -7.35 -0.98
C THR A 141 21.53 -7.25 -2.48
N ASN A 142 21.74 -6.07 -3.08
CA ASN A 142 21.48 -5.84 -4.49
C ASN A 142 22.49 -6.56 -5.40
N GLU A 143 22.35 -6.40 -6.72
CA GLU A 143 23.22 -7.06 -7.71
C GLU A 143 24.68 -6.61 -7.65
N ASP A 144 24.94 -5.42 -7.12
CA ASP A 144 26.28 -4.85 -6.93
C ASP A 144 26.93 -5.29 -5.60
N GLY A 145 26.24 -6.11 -4.79
CA GLY A 145 26.71 -6.59 -3.49
C GLY A 145 26.49 -5.61 -2.33
N GLU A 146 25.67 -4.57 -2.52
CA GLU A 146 25.38 -3.56 -1.49
C GLU A 146 24.10 -3.90 -0.73
N LEU A 147 24.11 -3.73 0.59
CA LEU A 147 22.90 -3.79 1.40
C LEU A 147 22.00 -2.60 1.06
N GLU A 148 20.75 -2.88 0.67
CA GLU A 148 19.83 -1.91 0.09
C GLU A 148 18.40 -2.10 0.61
N LEU A 149 17.74 -0.98 0.94
CA LEU A 149 16.28 -0.88 1.07
C LEU A 149 15.71 -0.29 -0.22
N ALA A 150 15.02 -1.11 -1.00
CA ALA A 150 14.44 -0.75 -2.28
C ALA A 150 12.90 -0.65 -2.22
N THR A 151 12.34 0.31 -2.95
CA THR A 151 10.88 0.43 -3.17
C THR A 151 10.62 0.94 -4.60
N PRO A 152 9.51 0.57 -5.26
CA PRO A 152 9.20 1.05 -6.61
C PRO A 152 9.08 2.58 -6.68
N PRO A 153 9.54 3.24 -7.76
CA PRO A 153 9.52 4.70 -7.88
C PRO A 153 8.11 5.28 -8.09
N LEU A 154 7.93 6.56 -7.79
CA LEU A 154 6.66 7.28 -8.02
C LEU A 154 6.54 7.73 -9.47
N ASP A 155 6.03 6.83 -10.30
CA ASP A 155 6.10 6.90 -11.76
C ASP A 155 4.72 6.92 -12.43
N GLY A 156 3.66 7.16 -11.63
CA GLY A 156 2.25 7.21 -12.01
C GLY A 156 1.44 5.94 -11.68
N ILE A 157 2.08 4.78 -11.43
CA ILE A 157 1.37 3.53 -11.08
C ILE A 157 1.44 3.17 -9.60
N ILE A 158 2.20 3.92 -8.81
CA ILE A 158 2.36 3.75 -7.36
C ILE A 158 1.65 4.87 -6.61
N LEU A 159 0.83 4.53 -5.61
CA LEU A 159 0.22 5.51 -4.72
C LEU A 159 1.31 6.09 -3.80
N PRO A 160 1.49 7.43 -3.72
CA PRO A 160 2.49 8.05 -2.86
C PRO A 160 2.05 7.99 -1.38
N GLY A 161 2.25 6.84 -0.74
CA GLY A 161 1.88 6.60 0.65
C GLY A 161 2.69 7.43 1.64
N VAL A 162 2.01 7.93 2.68
CA VAL A 162 2.66 8.67 3.77
C VAL A 162 3.64 7.79 4.53
N THR A 163 3.25 6.56 4.88
CA THR A 163 4.14 5.61 5.57
C THR A 163 5.36 5.25 4.73
N ARG A 164 5.19 5.10 3.40
CA ARG A 164 6.32 4.91 2.47
C ARG A 164 7.32 6.07 2.56
N ARG A 165 6.85 7.32 2.51
CA ARG A 165 7.72 8.49 2.66
C ARG A 165 8.44 8.48 4.01
N SER A 166 7.72 8.23 5.11
CA SER A 166 8.32 8.17 6.45
C SER A 166 9.42 7.12 6.58
N ILE A 167 9.24 5.93 5.99
CA ILE A 167 10.26 4.86 6.01
C ILE A 167 11.50 5.28 5.24
N LEU A 168 11.34 5.87 4.04
CA LEU A 168 12.46 6.38 3.25
C LEU A 168 13.22 7.48 4.00
N ASP A 169 12.51 8.43 4.60
CA ASP A 169 13.11 9.54 5.33
C ASP A 169 13.93 9.04 6.53
N LEU A 170 13.40 8.07 7.29
CA LEU A 170 14.11 7.44 8.41
C LEU A 170 15.34 6.66 7.97
N ALA A 171 15.21 5.83 6.94
CA ALA A 171 16.33 5.04 6.41
C ALA A 171 17.47 5.91 5.88
N LEU A 172 17.13 6.99 5.15
CA LEU A 172 18.09 7.98 4.67
C LEU A 172 18.76 8.72 5.83
N GLN A 173 18.03 9.02 6.91
CA GLN A 173 18.59 9.67 8.09
C GLN A 173 19.56 8.77 8.86
N TRP A 174 19.29 7.46 8.94
CA TRP A 174 20.21 6.50 9.57
C TRP A 174 21.51 6.35 8.76
N GLY A 175 21.42 6.29 7.43
CA GLY A 175 22.60 6.23 6.56
C GLY A 175 23.42 4.95 6.69
N GLU A 176 22.80 3.86 7.16
CA GLU A 176 23.46 2.57 7.44
C GLU A 176 23.51 1.64 6.21
N PHE A 177 22.65 1.88 5.22
CA PHE A 177 22.54 1.09 3.99
C PHE A 177 22.02 1.96 2.84
N LYS A 178 22.11 1.45 1.61
CA LYS A 178 21.62 2.15 0.42
C LYS A 178 20.10 2.23 0.45
N VAL A 179 19.54 3.38 0.07
CA VAL A 179 18.08 3.57 -0.07
C VAL A 179 17.77 3.94 -1.50
N SER A 180 16.95 3.13 -2.18
CA SER A 180 16.70 3.27 -3.62
C SER A 180 15.21 3.25 -3.94
N GLU A 181 14.75 4.28 -4.63
CA GLU A 181 13.48 4.24 -5.36
C GLU A 181 13.74 3.67 -6.77
N ARG A 182 13.63 2.34 -6.93
CA ARG A 182 13.99 1.61 -8.17
C ARG A 182 12.97 0.53 -8.54
N TYR A 183 12.92 0.20 -9.83
CA TYR A 183 12.14 -0.94 -10.30
C TYR A 183 12.75 -2.25 -9.82
N MET A 184 11.87 -3.20 -9.53
CA MET A 184 12.19 -4.58 -9.15
C MET A 184 11.24 -5.51 -9.89
N THR A 185 11.74 -6.58 -10.47
CA THR A 185 10.93 -7.57 -11.20
C THR A 185 10.80 -8.87 -10.42
N MET A 186 9.77 -9.67 -10.75
CA MET A 186 9.66 -11.03 -10.22
C MET A 186 10.90 -11.88 -10.53
N ALA A 187 11.51 -11.71 -11.70
CA ALA A 187 12.73 -12.42 -12.07
C ALA A 187 13.91 -12.08 -11.13
N GLN A 188 14.12 -10.80 -10.84
CA GLN A 188 15.16 -10.35 -9.88
C GLN A 188 14.91 -10.90 -8.48
N LEU A 189 13.65 -10.85 -8.02
CA LEU A 189 13.29 -11.35 -6.69
C LEU A 189 13.53 -12.86 -6.57
N VAL A 190 13.10 -13.65 -7.55
CA VAL A 190 13.29 -15.12 -7.57
C VAL A 190 14.78 -15.45 -7.55
N GLN A 191 15.59 -14.79 -8.37
CA GLN A 191 17.03 -14.98 -8.39
C GLN A 191 17.67 -14.63 -7.05
N ALA A 192 17.31 -13.48 -6.46
CA ALA A 192 17.85 -13.05 -5.18
C ALA A 192 17.50 -13.99 -4.03
N LEU A 193 16.33 -14.61 -4.05
CA LEU A 193 15.93 -15.62 -3.06
C LEU A 193 16.71 -16.92 -3.21
N GLN A 194 16.94 -17.37 -4.46
CA GLN A 194 17.79 -18.55 -4.72
C GLN A 194 19.24 -18.32 -4.27
N GLU A 195 19.73 -17.10 -4.40
CA GLU A 195 21.07 -16.68 -3.98
C GLU A 195 21.15 -16.31 -2.48
N GLY A 196 20.04 -16.35 -1.74
CA GLY A 196 20.01 -16.00 -0.31
C GLY A 196 20.28 -14.52 -0.01
N ARG A 197 20.06 -13.63 -0.98
CA ARG A 197 20.33 -12.18 -0.87
C ARG A 197 19.20 -11.36 -0.25
N VAL A 198 17.97 -11.87 -0.25
CA VAL A 198 16.82 -11.20 0.37
C VAL A 198 16.87 -11.39 1.87
N GLN A 199 16.70 -10.31 2.63
CA GLN A 199 16.57 -10.36 4.09
C GLN A 199 15.11 -10.22 4.49
N GLU A 200 14.43 -9.18 4.00
CA GLU A 200 13.05 -8.89 4.38
C GLU A 200 12.25 -8.34 3.19
N MET A 201 10.95 -8.61 3.19
CA MET A 201 10.00 -8.01 2.26
C MET A 201 8.73 -7.64 3.04
N PHE A 202 8.22 -6.42 2.85
CA PHE A 202 7.07 -5.95 3.61
C PHE A 202 6.24 -4.91 2.86
N GLY A 203 4.95 -4.89 3.17
CA GLY A 203 4.03 -3.82 2.80
C GLY A 203 4.09 -2.68 3.82
N ALA A 204 3.93 -1.44 3.35
CA ALA A 204 3.83 -0.24 4.19
C ALA A 204 2.52 0.53 3.91
N GLY A 205 1.78 0.87 4.98
CA GLY A 205 0.52 1.60 4.86
C GLY A 205 -0.08 2.01 6.19
N THR A 206 -1.04 2.94 6.18
CA THR A 206 -1.62 3.52 7.42
C THR A 206 -2.29 2.49 8.34
N ALA A 207 -2.82 1.41 7.78
CA ALA A 207 -3.53 0.38 8.54
C ALA A 207 -2.61 -0.36 9.52
N CYS A 208 -1.57 -1.00 9.00
CA CYS A 208 -0.67 -1.89 9.75
C CYS A 208 0.73 -1.29 9.99
N VAL A 209 1.01 -0.10 9.46
CA VAL A 209 2.33 0.56 9.41
C VAL A 209 3.33 -0.24 8.58
N VAL A 210 3.75 -1.40 9.07
CA VAL A 210 4.62 -2.38 8.39
C VAL A 210 3.97 -3.75 8.48
N CYS A 211 3.90 -4.45 7.35
CA CYS A 211 3.30 -5.79 7.25
C CYS A 211 4.24 -6.74 6.52
N PRO A 212 4.91 -7.66 7.24
CA PRO A 212 5.88 -8.56 6.63
C PRO A 212 5.21 -9.56 5.70
N VAL A 213 5.94 -9.92 4.66
CA VAL A 213 5.57 -10.96 3.69
C VAL A 213 6.35 -12.21 4.05
N GLY A 214 5.67 -13.35 4.15
CA GLY A 214 6.30 -14.67 4.40
C GLY A 214 6.23 -15.62 3.19
N ARG A 215 5.30 -15.38 2.27
CA ARG A 215 5.10 -16.25 1.10
C ARG A 215 4.54 -15.46 -0.08
N ILE A 216 4.99 -15.81 -1.28
CA ILE A 216 4.40 -15.36 -2.54
C ILE A 216 4.05 -16.59 -3.37
N LEU A 217 2.77 -16.76 -3.70
CA LEU A 217 2.31 -17.74 -4.66
C LEU A 217 2.29 -17.08 -6.05
N TYR A 218 3.27 -17.43 -6.87
CA TYR A 218 3.48 -16.87 -8.19
C TYR A 218 2.93 -17.79 -9.29
N LYS A 219 2.12 -17.21 -10.21
CA LYS A 219 1.45 -17.91 -11.32
C LYS A 219 0.65 -19.14 -10.88
N SER A 220 0.12 -19.12 -9.64
CA SER A 220 -0.63 -20.23 -9.01
C SER A 220 0.08 -21.59 -9.03
N GLN A 221 1.42 -21.59 -9.14
CA GLN A 221 2.22 -22.80 -9.32
C GLN A 221 3.47 -22.79 -8.43
N VAL A 222 4.10 -21.63 -8.25
CA VAL A 222 5.38 -21.52 -7.54
C VAL A 222 5.16 -20.84 -6.20
N SER A 223 5.37 -21.58 -5.11
CA SER A 223 5.41 -21.00 -3.76
C SER A 223 6.82 -20.55 -3.46
N ILE A 224 6.98 -19.24 -3.27
CA ILE A 224 8.24 -18.57 -2.94
C ILE A 224 8.17 -18.16 -1.48
N HIS A 225 9.14 -18.56 -0.67
CA HIS A 225 9.22 -18.18 0.73
C HIS A 225 10.22 -17.04 0.91
N THR A 226 9.80 -16.00 1.61
CA THR A 226 10.69 -14.93 2.08
C THR A 226 11.21 -15.33 3.46
N PRO A 227 12.46 -14.99 3.82
CA PRO A 227 12.98 -15.31 5.14
C PRO A 227 12.09 -14.72 6.24
N GLU A 228 11.78 -15.54 7.24
CA GLU A 228 11.14 -15.09 8.47
C GLU A 228 12.23 -14.55 9.44
N LEU A 229 11.88 -13.53 10.23
CA LEU A 229 12.69 -13.08 11.38
C LEU A 229 12.63 -14.10 12.53
#